data_AF-A0A966W0K3-F1
#
_entry.id   AF-A0A966W0K3-F1
#
_cell.length_a   1.000
_cell.length_b   1.000
_cell.length_c   1.000
_cell.angle_alpha   90.00
_cell.angle_beta   90.00
_cell.angle_gamma   90.00
#
_symmetry.space_group_name_H-M   'P 1'
#
loop_
_entity.id
_entity.type
_entity.pdbx_description
1 polymer ?
#
loop_
_entity_poly.entity_id
_entity_poly.type
_entity_poly.pdbx_seq_one_letter_code
_entity_poly.pdbx_strand_id
1 'polypeptide(L)'
;LNMSIMDGWWREGYDGTNGFSIGDDTHPTSIEEQDRRDSANTFRVLTEEVIPCFYNRDATGIPRQWLAKIRRAMTTLVPQYSTWRMVQEYTRKYYLTK
;
A
#
# COMPACT_ATOMS: atom_id res chain seq x y z
N LEU A 1 -0.47 -7.94 -0.77
CA LEU A 1 -1.10 -6.62 -0.48
C LEU A 1 -0.24 -5.95 0.56
N ASN A 2 0.06 -4.68 0.38
CA ASN A 2 0.82 -3.93 1.38
C ASN A 2 -0.14 -3.36 2.45
N MET A 3 0.32 -3.35 3.69
CA MET A 3 -0.28 -2.69 4.84
C MET A 3 0.85 -1.95 5.55
N SER A 4 0.88 -0.62 5.43
CA SER A 4 1.97 0.19 5.96
C SER A 4 1.52 1.63 6.21
N ILE A 5 2.30 2.38 6.97
CA ILE A 5 2.16 3.84 7.10
C ILE A 5 2.45 4.53 5.76
N MET A 6 2.05 5.79 5.62
CA MET A 6 2.25 6.60 4.41
C MET A 6 3.70 7.10 4.29
N ASP A 7 4.65 6.17 4.21
CA ASP A 7 6.08 6.47 4.09
C ASP A 7 6.74 5.75 2.89
N GLY A 8 7.86 6.31 2.44
CA GLY A 8 8.66 5.83 1.31
C GLY A 8 7.82 5.59 0.06
N TRP A 9 8.06 4.46 -0.60
CA TRP A 9 7.36 4.09 -1.83
C TRP A 9 5.84 3.93 -1.64
N TRP A 10 5.38 3.61 -0.42
CA TRP A 10 3.96 3.39 -0.18
C TRP A 10 3.17 4.69 -0.24
N ARG A 11 3.77 5.80 0.22
CA ARG A 11 3.22 7.15 0.04
C ARG A 11 2.97 7.48 -1.42
N GLU A 12 3.88 7.08 -2.31
CA GLU A 12 3.79 7.35 -3.74
C GLU A 12 2.83 6.41 -4.46
N GLY A 13 2.77 5.15 -4.03
CA GLY A 13 2.11 4.07 -4.76
C GLY A 13 0.67 3.78 -4.30
N TYR A 14 0.30 4.18 -3.08
CA TYR A 14 -1.02 3.93 -2.53
C TYR A 14 -2.08 4.81 -3.20
N ASP A 15 -3.18 4.20 -3.66
CA ASP A 15 -4.27 4.91 -4.34
C ASP A 15 -5.62 4.80 -3.60
N GLY A 16 -5.61 4.35 -2.34
CA GLY A 16 -6.82 4.07 -1.56
C GLY A 16 -7.46 2.71 -1.84
N THR A 17 -7.13 2.08 -2.97
CA THR A 17 -7.80 0.86 -3.45
C THR A 17 -6.87 -0.34 -3.59
N ASN A 18 -5.55 -0.12 -3.59
CA ASN A 18 -4.53 -1.11 -3.91
C ASN A 18 -3.74 -1.69 -2.70
N GLY A 19 -4.19 -1.40 -1.48
CA GLY A 19 -3.64 -1.94 -0.24
C GLY A 19 -4.35 -1.38 0.99
N PHE A 20 -3.62 -1.22 2.09
CA PHE A 20 -4.12 -0.64 3.34
C PHE A 20 -3.11 0.39 3.87
N SER A 21 -3.59 1.57 4.25
CA SER A 21 -2.77 2.61 4.88
C SER A 21 -2.99 2.64 6.38
N ILE A 22 -1.91 2.68 7.15
CA ILE A 22 -1.96 2.82 8.60
C ILE A 22 -1.92 4.30 8.94
N GLY A 23 -3.04 4.80 9.46
CA GLY A 23 -3.18 6.20 9.86
C GLY A 23 -3.09 7.18 8.68
N ASP A 24 -2.97 8.45 9.04
CA ASP A 24 -2.78 9.55 8.09
C ASP A 24 -1.29 9.85 7.88
N ASP A 25 -0.98 10.68 6.89
CA ASP A 25 0.39 11.17 6.62
C ASP A 25 0.80 12.28 7.61
N THR A 26 0.83 11.94 8.91
CA THR A 26 1.16 12.88 9.99
C THR A 26 2.38 12.42 10.78
N HIS A 27 3.22 13.37 11.17
CA HIS A 27 4.46 13.10 11.91
C HIS A 27 4.46 13.93 13.21
N PRO A 28 3.91 13.38 14.31
CA PRO A 28 3.96 14.03 15.60
C PRO A 28 5.42 14.30 16.02
N THR A 29 5.65 15.40 16.73
CA THR A 29 6.99 15.73 17.26
C THR A 29 7.37 14.93 18.51
N SER A 30 6.40 14.38 19.23
CA SER A 30 6.62 13.48 20.37
C SER A 30 6.56 12.03 19.90
N ILE A 31 7.57 11.26 20.29
CA ILE A 31 7.67 9.84 20.03
C ILE A 31 6.53 9.09 20.74
N GLU A 32 6.22 9.46 21.98
CA GLU A 32 5.16 8.83 22.76
C GLU A 32 3.78 9.02 22.11
N GLU A 33 3.51 10.21 21.57
CA GLU A 33 2.26 10.46 20.86
C GLU A 33 2.21 9.72 19.52
N GLN A 34 3.34 9.62 18.81
CA GLN A 34 3.43 8.81 17.60
C GLN A 34 3.14 7.34 17.91
N ASP A 35 3.80 6.74 18.89
CA ASP A 35 3.58 5.34 19.29
C ASP A 35 2.12 5.07 19.68
N ARG A 36 1.51 5.98 20.44
CA ARG A 36 0.10 5.88 20.85
C ARG A 36 -0.84 5.90 19.64
N ARG A 37 -0.58 6.75 18.65
CA ARG A 37 -1.40 6.84 17.42
C ARG A 37 -1.17 5.64 16.51
N ASP A 38 0.08 5.27 16.28
CA ASP A 38 0.46 4.20 15.36
C ASP A 38 -0.06 2.85 15.84
N SER A 39 0.01 2.58 17.15
CA SER A 39 -0.60 1.39 17.73
C SER A 39 -2.12 1.36 17.52
N ALA A 40 -2.83 2.45 17.86
CA ALA A 40 -4.27 2.54 17.69
C ALA A 40 -4.70 2.39 16.22
N ASN A 41 -4.01 3.08 15.30
CA ASN A 41 -4.27 3.02 13.87
C ASN A 41 -4.00 1.62 13.29
N THR A 42 -2.91 0.98 13.72
CA THR A 42 -2.58 -0.38 13.29
C THR A 42 -3.66 -1.36 13.71
N PHE A 43 -4.12 -1.30 14.96
CA PHE A 43 -5.22 -2.14 15.44
C PHE A 43 -6.49 -1.88 14.65
N ARG A 44 -6.88 -0.62 14.48
CA ARG A 44 -8.07 -0.24 13.71
C ARG A 44 -8.05 -0.84 12.30
N VAL A 45 -6.97 -0.61 11.55
CA VAL A 45 -6.82 -1.10 10.17
C VAL A 45 -6.86 -2.63 10.12
N LEU A 46 -6.23 -3.31 11.07
CA LEU A 46 -6.30 -4.78 11.15
C LEU A 46 -7.73 -5.26 11.39
N THR A 47 -8.39 -4.76 12.43
CA THR A 47 -9.68 -5.28 12.89
C THR A 47 -10.84 -4.87 12.01
N GLU A 48 -10.81 -3.67 11.45
CA GLU A 48 -11.93 -3.09 10.70
C GLU A 48 -11.76 -3.25 9.18
N GLU A 49 -10.53 -3.36 8.67
CA GLU A 49 -10.28 -3.39 7.23
C GLU A 49 -9.69 -4.72 6.77
N VAL A 50 -8.51 -5.10 7.28
CA VAL A 50 -7.75 -6.26 6.77
C VAL A 50 -8.45 -7.57 7.09
N ILE A 51 -8.79 -7.80 8.37
CA ILE A 51 -9.42 -9.04 8.84
C ILE A 51 -10.77 -9.24 8.13
N PRO A 52 -11.71 -8.28 8.11
CA PRO A 52 -12.98 -8.46 7.40
C PRO A 52 -12.79 -8.68 5.90
N CYS A 53 -11.89 -7.94 5.25
CA CYS A 53 -11.62 -8.10 3.81
C CYS A 53 -11.10 -9.50 3.45
N PHE A 54 -10.26 -10.08 4.32
CA PHE A 54 -9.71 -11.42 4.10
C PHE A 54 -10.68 -12.55 4.44
N TYR A 55 -11.42 -12.45 5.56
CA TYR A 55 -12.31 -13.52 6.03
C TYR A 55 -13.71 -13.48 5.43
N ASN A 56 -14.17 -12.35 4.89
CA ASN A 56 -15.45 -12.27 4.20
C ASN A 56 -15.40 -13.05 2.88
N ARG A 57 -16.03 -14.23 2.89
CA ARG A 57 -16.06 -15.17 1.78
C ARG A 57 -17.49 -15.32 1.27
N ASP A 58 -17.62 -15.49 -0.04
CA ASP A 58 -18.92 -15.80 -0.64
C ASP A 58 -19.35 -17.25 -0.35
N ALA A 59 -20.52 -17.65 -0.86
CA ALA A 59 -21.07 -19.00 -0.69
C ALA A 59 -20.15 -20.14 -1.21
N THR A 60 -19.17 -19.81 -2.05
CA THR A 60 -18.18 -20.76 -2.59
C THR A 60 -16.84 -20.72 -1.84
N GLY A 61 -16.76 -19.94 -0.75
CA GLY A 61 -15.55 -19.79 0.06
C GLY A 61 -14.53 -18.80 -0.51
N ILE A 62 -14.89 -17.98 -1.49
CA ILE A 62 -13.97 -17.08 -2.19
C ILE A 62 -13.98 -15.68 -1.55
N PRO A 63 -12.83 -15.13 -1.12
CA PRO A 63 -12.74 -13.78 -0.57
C PRO A 63 -12.66 -12.75 -1.70
N ARG A 64 -13.82 -12.40 -2.28
CA ARG A 64 -13.90 -11.56 -3.50
C ARG A 64 -13.26 -10.19 -3.33
N GLN A 65 -13.46 -9.55 -2.18
CA GLN A 65 -12.90 -8.22 -1.90
C GLN A 65 -11.37 -8.27 -1.85
N TRP A 66 -10.82 -9.25 -1.14
CA TRP A 66 -9.38 -9.48 -1.07
C TRP A 66 -8.76 -9.71 -2.45
N LEU A 67 -9.37 -10.58 -3.27
CA LEU A 67 -8.90 -10.86 -4.62
C LEU A 67 -9.00 -9.64 -5.54
N ALA A 68 -10.05 -8.84 -5.41
CA ALA A 68 -10.18 -7.58 -6.16
C ALA A 68 -9.06 -6.61 -5.79
N LYS A 69 -8.77 -6.46 -4.49
CA LYS A 69 -7.67 -5.61 -4.00
C LYS A 69 -6.30 -6.13 -4.49
N ILE A 70 -6.07 -7.46 -4.48
CA ILE A 70 -4.85 -8.07 -5.06
C ILE A 70 -4.70 -7.70 -6.55
N ARG A 71 -5.76 -7.88 -7.35
CA ARG A 71 -5.73 -7.52 -8.77
C ARG A 71 -5.44 -6.05 -8.97
N ARG A 72 -6.08 -5.17 -8.20
CA ARG A 72 -5.84 -3.73 -8.24
C ARG A 72 -4.37 -3.41 -7.94
N ALA A 73 -3.80 -3.99 -6.89
CA ALA A 73 -2.39 -3.84 -6.53
C ALA A 73 -1.45 -4.28 -7.65
N MET A 74 -1.71 -5.43 -8.28
CA MET A 74 -0.90 -5.88 -9.41
C MET A 74 -0.98 -4.90 -10.59
N THR A 75 -2.18 -4.44 -10.95
CA THR A 75 -2.38 -3.53 -12.09
C THR A 75 -1.77 -2.15 -11.86
N THR A 76 -1.80 -1.63 -10.62
CA THR A 76 -1.29 -0.27 -10.34
C THR A 76 0.20 -0.24 -10.01
N LEU A 77 0.71 -1.23 -9.27
CA LEU A 77 2.06 -1.18 -8.71
C LEU A 77 3.10 -1.81 -9.63
N VAL A 78 2.82 -2.99 -10.19
CA VAL A 78 3.79 -3.74 -11.02
C VAL A 78 4.36 -2.92 -12.19
N PRO A 79 3.56 -2.19 -12.99
CA PRO A 79 4.13 -1.39 -14.08
C PRO A 79 4.96 -0.20 -13.59
N GLN A 80 4.61 0.39 -12.44
CA GLN A 80 5.28 1.58 -11.90
C GLN A 80 6.57 1.24 -11.15
N TYR A 81 6.59 0.16 -10.37
CA TYR A 81 7.71 -0.21 -9.51
C TYR A 81 8.56 -1.35 -10.10
N SER A 82 8.71 -1.35 -11.43
CA SER A 82 9.55 -2.30 -12.15
C SER A 82 10.97 -1.78 -12.36
N THR A 83 11.97 -2.58 -12.01
CA THR A 83 13.40 -2.30 -12.30
C THR A 83 13.65 -2.10 -13.79
N TRP A 84 12.92 -2.82 -14.66
CA TRP A 84 13.01 -2.64 -16.11
C TRP A 84 12.66 -1.20 -16.52
N ARG A 85 11.53 -0.67 -16.02
CA ARG A 85 11.13 0.72 -16.26
C ARG A 85 12.18 1.68 -15.72
N MET A 86 12.63 1.46 -14.48
CA MET A 86 13.62 2.31 -13.82
C MET A 86 14.91 2.43 -14.64
N VAL A 87 15.52 1.30 -15.03
CA VAL A 87 16.76 1.29 -15.81
C VAL A 87 16.53 1.93 -17.17
N GLN A 88 15.44 1.59 -17.86
CA GLN A 88 15.13 2.14 -19.17
C GLN A 88 14.96 3.67 -19.12
N GLU A 89 14.28 4.20 -18.11
CA GLU A 89 14.14 5.65 -17.92
C GLU A 89 15.46 6.31 -17.56
N TYR A 90 16.24 5.70 -16.67
CA TYR A 90 17.53 6.24 -16.24
C TYR A 90 18.50 6.33 -17.42
N THR A 91 18.58 5.28 -18.24
CA THR A 91 19.38 5.26 -19.46
C THR A 91 18.94 6.34 -20.44
N ARG A 92 17.64 6.44 -20.74
CA ARG A 92 17.13 7.43 -21.71
C ARG A 92 17.29 8.88 -21.26
N LYS A 93 17.11 9.15 -19.96
CA LYS A 93 17.14 10.51 -19.42
C LYS A 93 18.55 11.02 -19.17
N TYR A 94 19.49 10.14 -18.83
CA TYR A 94 20.80 10.54 -18.31
C TYR A 94 22.01 9.96 -19.05
N TYR A 95 21.88 8.86 -19.78
CA TYR A 95 23.03 8.20 -20.45
C TYR A 95 23.01 8.31 -21.97
N LEU A 96 21.84 8.38 -22.60
CA LEU A 96 21.75 8.63 -24.04
C LEU A 96 21.82 10.14 -24.30
N THR A 97 22.73 10.53 -25.18
CA THR A 97 22.80 11.90 -25.68
C THR A 97 21.57 12.18 -26.53
N LYS A 98 20.99 13.39 -26.38
CA LYS A 98 19.83 13.83 -27.17
C LYS A 98 20.12 13.84 -28.67
#